data_AF-A0A5C9A551-F1
#
_entry.id   AF-A0A5C9A551-F1
#
_cell.length_a   1.000
_cell.length_b   1.000
_cell.length_c   1.000
_cell.angle_alpha   90.00
_cell.angle_beta   90.00
_cell.angle_gamma   90.00
#
_symmetry.space_group_name_H-M   'P 1'
#
loop_
_entity.id
_entity.type
_entity.pdbx_description
1 polymer ?
#
loop_
_entity_poly.entity_id
_entity_poly.type
_entity_poly.pdbx_seq_one_letter_code
_entity_poly.pdbx_strand_id
1 'polypeptide(L)'
;MIVGVSTASMKNYSRGTAVLSSAKAVELALGLVRVYRSLYAIVGGNREQMQHWMETANSHLRGEPPAQLVQSYEGLALVNHYLDGMRGRL
;
A
#
# COMPACT_ATOMS: atom_id res chain seq x y z
N MET A 1 12.67 14.56 -8.17
CA MET A 1 12.52 15.13 -6.81
C MET A 1 11.15 14.75 -6.28
N ILE A 2 10.99 13.55 -5.72
CA ILE A 2 9.72 13.09 -5.15
C ILE A 2 10.07 12.15 -3.99
N VAL A 3 9.51 12.47 -2.82
CA VAL A 3 9.76 11.90 -1.48
C VAL A 3 11.11 12.29 -0.88
N GLY A 4 11.11 13.36 -0.09
CA GLY A 4 12.24 13.81 0.74
C GLY A 4 12.52 12.87 1.92
N VAL A 5 12.90 11.63 1.64
CA VAL A 5 13.34 10.68 2.66
C VAL A 5 14.59 9.98 2.13
N SER A 6 15.76 10.43 2.60
CA SER A 6 17.06 9.84 2.31
C SER A 6 17.10 8.35 2.67
N THR A 7 17.82 7.55 1.89
CA THR A 7 17.98 6.09 2.04
C THR A 7 18.41 5.64 3.44
N ALA A 8 19.05 6.52 4.21
CA ALA A 8 19.39 6.31 5.61
C ALA A 8 18.18 6.10 6.53
N SER A 9 17.06 6.81 6.29
CA SER A 9 15.87 6.71 7.14
C SER A 9 15.13 5.38 6.95
N MET A 10 15.15 4.80 5.74
CA MET A 10 14.52 3.49 5.47
C MET A 10 15.10 2.37 6.33
N LYS A 11 16.42 2.38 6.60
CA LYS A 11 17.07 1.37 7.48
C LYS A 11 16.72 1.52 8.95
N ASN A 12 16.34 2.72 9.40
CA ASN A 12 15.98 2.97 10.80
C ASN A 12 14.51 2.66 11.09
N TYR A 13 13.61 2.87 10.11
CA TYR A 13 12.21 2.45 10.24
C TYR A 13 12.08 0.93 10.42
N SER A 14 12.87 0.12 9.70
CA SER A 14 12.83 -1.35 9.86
C SER A 14 13.39 -1.84 11.20
N ARG A 15 14.11 -0.99 11.95
CA ARG A 15 14.70 -1.31 13.27
C ARG A 15 13.89 -0.73 14.45
N GLY A 16 12.79 -0.04 14.19
CA GLY A 16 11.95 0.57 15.22
C GLY A 16 12.55 1.81 15.90
N THR A 17 13.68 2.34 15.41
CA THR A 17 14.37 3.49 16.01
C THR A 17 13.98 4.84 15.40
N ALA A 18 13.19 4.84 14.32
CA ALA A 18 12.61 6.05 13.72
C ALA A 18 11.09 6.06 13.94
N VAL A 19 10.61 7.01 14.73
CA VAL A 19 9.19 7.29 14.90
C VAL A 19 8.72 8.13 13.71
N LEU A 20 7.62 7.74 13.07
CA LEU A 20 6.96 8.57 12.07
C LEU A 20 6.53 9.87 12.75
N SER A 21 7.25 10.95 12.49
CA SER A 21 7.15 12.20 13.26
C SER A 21 6.01 13.12 12.81
N SER A 22 5.28 12.77 11.74
CA SER A 22 4.10 13.53 11.30
C SER A 22 2.85 12.65 11.23
N ALA A 23 1.72 13.22 11.67
CA ALA A 23 0.41 12.56 11.62
C ALA A 23 0.08 12.05 10.20
N LYS A 24 0.41 12.85 9.18
CA LYS A 24 0.23 12.47 7.77
C LYS A 24 1.02 11.23 7.36
N ALA A 25 2.25 11.07 7.85
CA ALA A 25 3.05 9.89 7.55
C ALA A 25 2.49 8.64 8.25
N VAL A 26 1.95 8.79 9.47
CA VAL A 26 1.26 7.71 10.19
C VAL A 26 -0.02 7.28 9.45
N GLU A 27 -0.82 8.23 8.96
CA GLU A 27 -2.02 7.94 8.17
C GLU A 27 -1.70 7.18 6.88
N LEU A 28 -0.65 7.61 6.15
CA LEU A 28 -0.19 6.92 4.95
C LEU A 28 0.31 5.51 5.26
N ALA A 29 1.10 5.33 6.32
CA ALA A 29 1.57 4.02 6.75
C ALA A 29 0.40 3.09 7.13
N LEU A 30 -0.58 3.62 7.86
CA LEU A 30 -1.79 2.88 8.22
C LEU A 30 -2.61 2.51 6.97
N GLY A 31 -2.72 3.42 6.01
CA GLY A 31 -3.35 3.16 4.72
C GLY A 31 -2.69 2.01 3.97
N LEU A 32 -1.36 1.93 3.98
CA LEU A 32 -0.63 0.83 3.34
C LEU A 32 -0.85 -0.51 4.07
N VAL A 33 -0.88 -0.49 5.41
CA VAL A 33 -1.21 -1.69 6.21
C VAL A 33 -2.62 -2.20 5.90
N ARG A 34 -3.59 -1.29 5.71
CA ARG A 34 -4.96 -1.65 5.32
C ARG A 34 -5.01 -2.33 3.95
N VAL A 35 -4.32 -1.80 2.94
CA VAL A 35 -4.16 -2.45 1.62
C VAL A 35 -3.65 -3.87 1.78
N TYR A 36 -2.55 -4.05 2.52
CA TYR A 36 -1.95 -5.36 2.74
C TYR A 36 -2.93 -6.34 3.42
N ARG A 37 -3.63 -5.92 4.47
CA ARG A 37 -4.58 -6.76 5.20
C ARG A 37 -5.80 -7.14 4.36
N SER A 38 -6.34 -6.19 3.59
CA SER A 38 -7.48 -6.46 2.69
C SER A 38 -7.07 -7.41 1.57
N LEU A 39 -5.91 -7.19 0.94
CA LEU A 39 -5.39 -8.09 -0.08
C LEU A 39 -5.12 -9.49 0.48
N TYR A 40 -4.52 -9.59 1.67
CA TYR A 40 -4.30 -10.86 2.36
C TYR A 40 -5.60 -11.65 2.55
N ALA A 41 -6.66 -10.97 2.99
CA ALA A 41 -7.97 -11.59 3.18
C ALA A 41 -8.58 -12.08 1.86
N ILE A 42 -8.42 -11.33 0.77
CA ILE A 42 -8.98 -11.67 -0.55
C ILE A 42 -8.24 -12.87 -1.18
N VAL A 43 -6.91 -12.92 -1.10
CA VAL A 43 -6.10 -13.97 -1.75
C VAL A 43 -5.69 -15.11 -0.82
N GLY A 44 -6.26 -15.17 0.39
CA GLY A 44 -5.98 -16.21 1.37
C GLY A 44 -4.53 -16.23 1.88
N GLY A 45 -3.84 -15.10 1.82
CA GLY A 45 -2.46 -14.97 2.29
C GLY A 45 -1.39 -15.63 1.42
N ASN A 46 -1.71 -16.04 0.18
CA ASN A 46 -0.70 -16.52 -0.76
C ASN A 46 0.20 -15.36 -1.21
N ARG A 47 1.47 -15.38 -0.76
CA ARG A 47 2.43 -14.30 -1.01
C ARG A 47 2.69 -14.05 -2.49
N GLU A 48 2.83 -15.10 -3.31
CA GLU A 48 3.09 -14.95 -4.74
C GLU A 48 1.92 -14.27 -5.44
N GLN A 49 0.68 -14.65 -5.08
CA GLN A 49 -0.51 -14.01 -5.61
C GLN A 49 -0.64 -12.55 -5.14
N MET A 50 -0.28 -12.25 -3.89
CA MET A 50 -0.26 -10.87 -3.39
C MET A 50 0.74 -10.00 -4.18
N GLN A 51 1.95 -10.51 -4.41
CA GLN A 51 2.98 -9.81 -5.18
C GLN A 51 2.54 -9.62 -6.63
N HIS A 52 2.08 -10.70 -7.27
CA HIS A 52 1.57 -10.66 -8.63
C HIS A 52 0.45 -9.64 -8.79
N TRP A 53 -0.52 -9.61 -7.86
CA TRP A 53 -1.61 -8.62 -7.91
C TRP A 53 -1.11 -7.18 -7.78
N MET A 54 -0.13 -6.92 -6.91
CA MET A 54 0.44 -5.58 -6.73
C MET A 54 1.20 -5.08 -7.97
N GLU A 55 1.79 -5.99 -8.75
CA GLU A 55 2.60 -5.68 -9.93
C GLU A 55 1.81 -5.73 -11.25
N THR A 56 0.60 -6.30 -11.23
CA THR A 56 -0.23 -6.47 -12.42
C THR A 56 -1.12 -5.27 -12.66
N ALA A 57 -1.17 -4.80 -13.91
CA ALA A 57 -2.08 -3.77 -14.36
C ALA A 57 -3.55 -4.17 -14.11
N ASN A 58 -4.31 -3.31 -13.43
CA ASN A 58 -5.70 -3.57 -13.12
C ASN A 58 -6.61 -2.56 -13.81
N SER A 59 -7.51 -3.02 -14.68
CA SER A 59 -8.42 -2.16 -15.46
C SER A 59 -9.34 -1.30 -14.59
N HIS A 60 -9.73 -1.80 -13.41
CA HIS A 60 -10.53 -1.02 -12.44
C HIS A 60 -9.68 0.04 -11.71
N LEU A 61 -8.35 -0.06 -11.80
CA LEU A 61 -7.37 0.88 -11.27
C LEU A 61 -6.65 1.62 -12.41
N ARG A 62 -7.42 2.06 -13.40
CA ARG A 62 -6.94 2.85 -14.56
C ARG A 62 -5.94 2.09 -15.46
N GLY A 63 -5.86 0.77 -15.35
CA GLY A 63 -4.87 -0.03 -16.06
C GLY A 63 -3.46 0.09 -15.47
N GLU A 64 -3.31 0.69 -14.30
CA GLU A 64 -2.01 0.82 -13.63
C GLU A 64 -1.80 -0.29 -12.59
N PRO A 65 -0.54 -0.72 -12.36
CA PRO A 65 -0.22 -1.60 -11.25
C PRO A 65 -0.49 -0.92 -9.89
N PRO A 66 -1.13 -1.60 -8.92
CA PRO A 66 -1.34 -1.06 -7.58
C PRO A 66 -0.06 -0.55 -6.91
N ALA A 67 1.08 -1.21 -7.15
CA ALA A 67 2.39 -0.80 -6.63
C ALA A 67 2.84 0.59 -7.10
N GLN A 68 2.38 1.04 -8.26
CA GLN A 68 2.64 2.41 -8.74
C GLN A 68 1.69 3.41 -8.07
N LEU A 69 0.41 3.07 -7.94
CA LEU A 69 -0.61 3.94 -7.38
C LEU A 69 -0.36 4.28 -5.91
N VAL A 70 0.03 3.29 -5.09
CA VAL A 70 0.24 3.47 -3.64
C VAL A 70 1.40 4.41 -3.28
N GLN A 71 2.21 4.84 -4.25
CA GLN A 71 3.28 5.82 -4.04
C GLN A 71 2.75 7.25 -3.87
N SER A 72 1.49 7.49 -4.20
CA SER A 72 0.79 8.76 -4.00
C SER A 72 -0.33 8.61 -2.97
N TYR A 73 -0.67 9.71 -2.29
CA TYR A 73 -1.81 9.73 -1.35
C TYR A 73 -3.12 9.33 -2.03
N GLU A 74 -3.41 9.90 -3.20
CA GLU A 74 -4.64 9.64 -3.94
C GLU A 74 -4.72 8.20 -4.44
N GLY A 75 -3.62 7.67 -4.99
CA GLY A 75 -3.58 6.29 -5.46
C GLY A 75 -3.68 5.28 -4.31
N LEU A 76 -3.09 5.57 -3.15
CA LEU A 76 -3.29 4.75 -1.95
C LEU A 76 -4.74 4.74 -1.47
N ALA A 77 -5.42 5.89 -1.49
CA ALA A 77 -6.83 5.98 -1.15
C ALA A 77 -7.71 5.20 -2.14
N LEU A 78 -7.43 5.31 -3.44
CA LEU A 78 -8.11 4.58 -4.51
C LEU A 78 -7.99 3.06 -4.33
N VAL A 79 -6.77 2.56 -4.09
CA VAL A 79 -6.50 1.14 -3.90
C VAL A 79 -7.18 0.61 -2.64
N ASN A 80 -7.16 1.36 -1.53
CA ASN A 80 -7.89 0.99 -0.32
C ASN A 80 -9.39 0.85 -0.58
N HIS A 81 -10.00 1.86 -1.19
CA HIS A 81 -11.44 1.84 -1.50
C HIS A 81 -11.82 0.66 -2.40
N TYR A 82 -11.00 0.37 -3.41
CA TYR A 82 -11.21 -0.77 -4.30
C TYR A 82 -11.18 -2.11 -3.55
N LEU A 83 -10.14 -2.33 -2.73
CA LEU A 83 -10.00 -3.58 -1.97
C LEU A 83 -11.08 -3.75 -0.90
N ASP A 84 -11.51 -2.66 -0.25
CA ASP A 84 -12.63 -2.71 0.69
C ASP A 84 -13.95 -3.09 -0.01
N GLY A 85 -14.20 -2.56 -1.20
CA GLY A 85 -15.36 -2.93 -2.02
C GLY A 85 -15.34 -4.39 -2.48
N MET A 86 -14.16 -4.95 -2.77
CA MET A 86 -14.00 -6.36 -3.11
C MET A 86 -14.21 -7.26 -1.88
N ARG A 87 -13.63 -6.89 -0.73
CA ARG A 87 -13.74 -7.66 0.51
C ARG A 87 -15.17 -7.71 1.03
N GLY A 88 -15.94 -6.63 0.92
CA GLY A 88 -17.35 -6.60 1.33
C GLY A 88 -18.28 -7.53 0.52
N ARG A 89 -17.77 -8.17 -0.53
CA ARG A 89 -18.50 -9.14 -1.36
C ARG A 89 -18.12 -10.60 -1.08
N LEU A 90 -17.10 -10.85 -0.25
CA LEU A 90 -16.68 -12.18 0.21
C LEU A 90 -17.47 -12.59 1.45
#